data_AF-A0A5P1DD68-F1
#
_entry.id   AF-A0A5P1DD68-F1
#
_cell.length_a   1.000
_cell.length_b   1.000
_cell.length_c   1.000
_cell.angle_alpha   90.00
_cell.angle_beta   90.00
_cell.angle_gamma   90.00
#
_symmetry.space_group_name_H-M   'P 1'
#
loop_
_entity.id
_entity.type
_entity.pdbx_description
1 polymer ?
#
loop_
_entity_poly.entity_id
_entity_poly.type
_entity_poly.pdbx_seq_one_letter_code
_entity_poly.pdbx_strand_id
1 'polypeptide(L)'
;MSNIDFSKMVTAEQRHADEERAALESVLSSRRAAYLSESDPLRLEADYDALSRGLEPDYTAWLASVAAIKARFPLPVSASALDA
;
A
#
# COMPACT_ATOMS: atom_id res chain seq x y z
N MET A 1 -23.69 -42.89 10.98
CA MET A 1 -24.18 -41.50 11.08
C MET A 1 -23.02 -40.59 10.75
N SER A 2 -23.15 -39.74 9.73
CA SER A 2 -22.06 -38.84 9.31
C SER A 2 -21.99 -37.64 10.26
N ASN A 3 -20.91 -37.51 11.01
CA ASN A 3 -20.63 -36.35 11.87
C ASN A 3 -19.91 -35.31 11.00
N ILE A 4 -20.66 -34.49 10.27
CA ILE A 4 -20.09 -33.28 9.65
C ILE A 4 -19.83 -32.28 10.78
N ASP A 5 -18.58 -31.85 10.94
CA ASP A 5 -18.19 -30.82 11.88
C ASP A 5 -18.45 -29.43 11.29
N PHE A 6 -19.62 -28.88 11.57
CA PHE A 6 -20.04 -27.55 11.12
C PHE A 6 -19.22 -26.41 11.77
N SER A 7 -18.38 -26.69 12.78
CA SER A 7 -17.46 -25.70 13.34
C SER A 7 -16.39 -25.27 12.34
N LYS A 8 -16.16 -26.02 11.25
CA LYS A 8 -15.19 -25.69 10.20
C LYS A 8 -15.81 -25.12 8.93
N MET A 9 -17.10 -24.79 8.95
CA MET A 9 -17.77 -24.18 7.80
C MET A 9 -17.36 -22.71 7.69
N VAL A 10 -16.62 -22.37 6.64
CA VAL A 10 -16.34 -20.97 6.28
C VAL A 10 -17.61 -20.35 5.72
N THR A 11 -18.08 -19.27 6.35
CA THR A 11 -19.25 -18.53 5.87
C THR A 11 -18.87 -17.70 4.64
N ALA A 12 -19.86 -17.34 3.81
CA ALA A 12 -19.63 -16.43 2.69
C ALA A 12 -19.04 -15.08 3.14
N GLU A 13 -19.48 -14.59 4.31
CA GLU A 13 -18.98 -13.37 4.95
C GLU A 13 -17.49 -13.49 5.32
N GLN A 14 -17.09 -14.60 5.93
CA GLN A 14 -15.69 -14.84 6.30
C GLN A 14 -14.79 -14.88 5.06
N ARG A 15 -15.26 -15.53 3.99
CA ARG A 15 -14.53 -15.59 2.72
C ARG A 15 -14.38 -14.20 2.09
N HIS A 16 -15.44 -13.39 2.08
CA HIS A 16 -15.36 -12.02 1.56
C HIS A 16 -14.36 -11.17 2.36
N ALA A 17 -14.41 -11.25 3.70
CA ALA A 17 -13.46 -10.55 4.56
C ALA A 17 -12.01 -11.04 4.39
N ASP A 18 -11.80 -12.34 4.11
CA ASP A 18 -10.48 -12.88 3.76
C ASP A 18 -9.99 -12.34 2.40
N GLU A 19 -10.87 -12.28 1.39
CA GLU A 19 -10.56 -11.76 0.06
C GLU A 19 -10.21 -10.26 0.09
N GLU A 20 -10.96 -9.45 0.84
CA GLU A 20 -10.65 -8.02 1.03
C GLU A 20 -9.31 -7.80 1.74
N ARG A 21 -9.02 -8.58 2.78
CA ARG A 21 -7.74 -8.52 3.50
C ARG A 21 -6.58 -8.91 2.60
N ALA A 22 -6.73 -9.98 1.82
CA ALA A 22 -5.71 -10.42 0.88
C ALA A 22 -5.44 -9.37 -0.22
N ALA A 23 -6.50 -8.73 -0.73
CA ALA A 23 -6.38 -7.66 -1.71
C ALA A 23 -5.64 -6.44 -1.13
N LEU A 24 -5.99 -6.01 0.09
CA LEU A 24 -5.33 -4.90 0.78
C LEU A 24 -3.84 -5.18 1.00
N GLU A 25 -3.50 -6.37 1.53
CA GLU A 25 -2.10 -6.75 1.79
C GLU A 25 -1.28 -6.80 0.50
N SER A 26 -1.86 -7.33 -0.59
CA SER A 26 -1.21 -7.37 -1.89
C SER A 26 -0.87 -5.96 -2.42
N VAL A 27 -1.80 -5.01 -2.31
CA VAL A 27 -1.59 -3.61 -2.71
C VAL A 27 -0.53 -2.95 -1.82
N LEU A 28 -0.58 -3.16 -0.50
CA LEU A 28 0.39 -2.60 0.44
C LEU A 28 1.80 -3.11 0.19
N SER A 29 1.95 -4.42 -0.05
CA SER A 29 3.21 -5.04 -0.43
C SER A 29 3.76 -4.43 -1.72
N SER A 30 2.91 -4.27 -2.74
CA SER A 30 3.28 -3.67 -4.02
C SER A 30 3.72 -2.21 -3.87
N ARG A 31 3.01 -1.41 -3.08
CA ARG A 31 3.41 -0.03 -2.75
C ARG A 31 4.76 0.01 -2.04
N ARG A 32 4.97 -0.84 -1.05
CA ARG A 32 6.23 -0.89 -0.29
C ARG A 32 7.41 -1.19 -1.21
N ALA A 33 7.28 -2.20 -2.07
CA ALA A 33 8.32 -2.55 -3.03
C ALA A 33 8.62 -1.41 -4.01
N ALA A 34 7.57 -0.73 -4.51
CA ALA A 34 7.72 0.42 -5.39
C ALA A 34 8.39 1.62 -4.70
N TYR A 35 8.01 1.96 -3.46
CA TYR A 35 8.67 3.05 -2.74
C TYR A 35 10.17 2.79 -2.56
N LEU A 36 10.55 1.57 -2.13
CA LEU A 36 11.95 1.20 -1.92
C LEU A 36 12.79 1.28 -3.21
N SER A 37 12.21 0.96 -4.36
CA SER A 37 12.94 0.89 -5.63
C SER A 37 12.86 2.17 -6.47
N GLU A 38 11.78 2.94 -6.37
CA GLU A 38 11.50 4.07 -7.26
C GLU A 38 11.51 5.44 -6.56
N SER A 39 11.10 5.51 -5.28
CA SER A 39 10.94 6.79 -4.57
C SER A 39 12.08 7.05 -3.59
N ASP A 40 12.46 6.08 -2.78
CA ASP A 40 13.46 6.25 -1.73
C ASP A 40 14.83 6.70 -2.25
N PRO A 41 15.33 6.22 -3.41
CA PRO A 41 16.55 6.76 -4.00
C PRO A 41 16.45 8.26 -4.33
N LEU A 42 15.30 8.73 -4.83
CA LEU A 42 15.10 10.16 -5.15
C LEU A 42 15.16 11.03 -3.89
N ARG A 43 14.60 10.55 -2.78
CA ARG A 43 14.68 11.25 -1.49
C ARG A 43 16.12 11.32 -0.99
N LEU A 44 16.84 10.20 -1.06
CA LEU A 44 18.23 10.12 -0.62
C LEU A 44 19.14 11.09 -1.39
N GLU A 45 18.98 11.16 -2.71
CA GLU A 45 19.75 12.10 -3.55
C GLU A 45 19.41 13.56 -3.19
N ALA A 46 18.12 13.89 -3.01
CA ALA A 46 17.70 15.24 -2.61
C ALA A 46 18.26 15.64 -1.24
N ASP A 47 18.26 14.72 -0.27
CA ASP A 47 18.82 14.93 1.07
C ASP A 47 20.33 15.19 0.99
N TYR A 48 21.06 14.39 0.21
CA TYR A 48 22.50 14.53 0.04
C TYR A 48 22.84 15.87 -0.63
N ASP A 49 22.16 16.21 -1.72
CA ASP A 49 22.37 17.46 -2.46
C ASP A 49 22.16 18.68 -1.54
N ALA A 50 21.08 18.68 -0.77
CA ALA A 50 20.76 19.73 0.19
C ALA A 50 21.82 19.87 1.28
N LEU A 51 22.19 18.74 1.89
CA LEU A 51 23.22 18.69 2.94
C LEU A 51 24.56 19.23 2.41
N SER A 52 24.96 18.84 1.20
CA SER A 52 26.23 19.26 0.58
C SER A 52 26.31 20.76 0.31
N ARG A 53 25.16 21.44 0.19
CA ARG A 53 25.04 22.86 -0.14
C ARG A 53 24.60 23.72 1.05
N GLY A 54 24.25 23.10 2.19
CA GLY A 54 23.67 23.79 3.34
C GLY A 54 22.29 24.39 3.04
N LEU A 55 21.49 23.71 2.21
CA LEU A 55 20.14 24.11 1.81
C LEU A 55 19.10 23.12 2.34
N GLU A 56 17.83 23.45 2.15
CA GLU A 56 16.72 22.51 2.34
C GLU A 56 16.58 21.57 1.13
N PRO A 57 16.17 20.30 1.31
CA PRO A 57 15.95 19.36 0.21
C PRO A 57 14.77 19.74 -0.70
N ASP A 58 14.96 19.60 -2.01
CA ASP A 58 13.88 19.66 -3.00
C ASP A 58 13.30 18.26 -3.24
N TYR A 59 12.14 18.00 -2.66
CA TYR A 59 11.45 16.71 -2.77
C TYR A 59 10.46 16.61 -3.95
N THR A 60 10.48 17.55 -4.90
CA THR A 60 9.50 17.58 -6.00
C THR A 60 9.46 16.26 -6.78
N ALA A 61 10.62 15.70 -7.13
CA ALA A 61 10.71 14.43 -7.84
C ALA A 61 10.20 13.23 -7.00
N TRP A 62 10.54 13.21 -5.70
CA TRP A 62 10.04 12.19 -4.77
C TRP A 62 8.52 12.23 -4.64
N LEU A 63 7.92 13.42 -4.48
CA LEU A 63 6.47 13.57 -4.38
C LEU A 63 5.76 13.10 -5.67
N ALA A 64 6.32 13.42 -6.84
CA ALA A 64 5.78 12.96 -8.12
C ALA A 64 5.83 11.42 -8.24
N SER A 65 6.95 10.79 -7.86
CA SER A 65 7.11 9.33 -7.83
C SER A 65 6.10 8.67 -6.89
N VAL A 66 5.96 9.18 -5.66
CA VAL A 66 4.98 8.69 -4.68
C VAL A 66 3.55 8.81 -5.21
N ALA A 67 3.20 9.93 -5.84
CA ALA A 67 1.87 10.13 -6.42
C ALA A 67 1.59 9.10 -7.54
N ALA A 68 2.56 8.86 -8.43
CA ALA A 68 2.44 7.87 -9.49
C ALA A 68 2.27 6.44 -8.94
N ILE A 69 3.02 6.07 -7.90
CA ILE A 69 2.91 4.76 -7.22
C ILE A 69 1.53 4.60 -6.60
N LYS A 70 1.01 5.64 -5.92
CA LYS A 70 -0.32 5.60 -5.32
C LYS A 70 -1.43 5.45 -6.35
N ALA A 71 -1.27 6.06 -7.53
CA ALA A 71 -2.20 5.91 -8.65
C ALA A 71 -2.12 4.51 -9.28
N ARG A 72 -0.92 3.92 -9.39
CA ARG A 72 -0.72 2.56 -9.93
C ARG A 72 -1.22 1.46 -9.00
N PHE A 73 -1.13 1.67 -7.69
CA PHE A 73 -1.56 0.73 -6.66
C PHE A 73 -2.57 1.41 -5.73
N PRO A 74 -3.81 1.69 -6.16
CA PRO A 74 -4.79 2.34 -5.30
C PRO A 74 -5.13 1.43 -4.12
N LEU A 75 -5.27 2.01 -2.91
CA LEU A 75 -5.77 1.24 -1.77
C LEU A 75 -7.23 0.86 -2.06
N PRO A 76 -7.66 -0.36 -1.72
CA PRO A 76 -9.07 -0.69 -1.78
C PRO A 76 -9.82 0.26 -0.85
N VAL A 77 -10.82 0.94 -1.40
CA VAL A 77 -11.74 1.77 -0.62
C VAL A 77 -12.63 0.79 0.13
N SER A 78 -12.50 0.70 1.45
CA SER A 78 -13.48 -0.06 2.24
C SER A 78 -14.85 0.58 2.04
N ALA A 79 -15.92 -0.23 1.96
CA ALA A 79 -17.28 0.30 1.82
C ALA A 79 -17.60 1.38 2.88
N SER A 80 -17.02 1.26 4.09
CA SER A 80 -17.12 2.24 5.17
C SER A 80 -16.55 3.63 4.87
N ALA A 81 -15.71 3.80 3.84
CA ALA A 81 -15.12 5.10 3.49
C ALA A 81 -15.94 5.89 2.45
N LEU A 82 -16.99 5.30 1.88
CA LEU A 82 -17.90 5.96 0.93
C LEU A 82 -19.13 6.60 1.60
N ASP A 83 -19.35 6.33 2.88
CA ASP A 83 -20.49 6.83 3.67
C ASP A 83 -20.12 7.98 4.65
N ALA A 84 -18.95 8.60 4.50
CA ALA A 84 -18.43 9.65 5.39
C ALA A 84 -18.45 11.06 4.77
#